data_AF-Q07C32-F1
#
_entry.id   AF-Q07C32-F1
#
_cell.length_a   1.000
_cell.length_b   1.000
_cell.length_c   1.000
_cell.angle_alpha   90.00
_cell.angle_beta   90.00
_cell.angle_gamma   90.00
#
_symmetry.space_group_name_H-M   'P 1'
#
loop_
_entity.id
_entity.type
_entity.pdbx_description
1 polymer ?
#
loop_
_entity_poly.entity_id
_entity_poly.type
_entity_poly.pdbx_seq_one_letter_code
_entity_poly.pdbx_strand_id
1 'polypeptide(L)'
;ALKADGIPVSLDSYQPATQAYALSRGVAYLNDIRGFPDAAFYPQLAKSSAKLVVMHSVQDGQADRREAPAGDIMDHIAAFFDARIAALTGAGIKR
;
A
#
# COMPACT_ATOMS: atom_id res chain seq x y z
N ALA A 1 -9.45 20.64 9.35
CA ALA A 1 -10.65 19.95 9.87
C ALA A 1 -10.20 18.61 10.46
N LEU A 2 -10.47 17.44 9.86
CA LEU A 2 -10.26 16.12 10.48
C LEU A 2 -8.93 15.92 11.22
N LYS A 3 -7.78 16.18 10.59
CA LYS A 3 -6.47 16.04 11.25
C LYS A 3 -6.25 17.02 12.41
N ALA A 4 -6.82 18.22 12.33
CA ALA A 4 -6.73 19.22 13.40
C ALA A 4 -7.58 18.80 14.60
N ASP A 5 -8.64 18.04 14.36
CA ASP A 5 -9.53 17.47 15.37
C ASP A 5 -9.00 16.15 15.96
N GLY A 6 -7.77 15.76 15.60
CA GLY A 6 -7.14 14.51 16.06
C GLY A 6 -7.70 13.24 15.42
N ILE A 7 -8.55 13.35 14.40
CA ILE A 7 -9.15 12.21 13.72
C ILE A 7 -8.11 11.61 12.75
N PRO A 8 -7.78 10.30 12.86
CA PRO A 8 -6.86 9.64 11.93
C PRO A 8 -7.40 9.69 10.49
N VAL A 9 -6.54 10.12 9.56
CA VAL A 9 -6.86 10.16 8.13
C VAL A 9 -6.11 9.06 7.41
N SER A 10 -6.79 8.35 6.52
CA SER A 10 -6.20 7.46 5.53
C SER A 10 -6.19 8.14 4.17
N LEU A 11 -5.04 8.14 3.49
CA LEU A 11 -4.97 8.53 2.08
C LEU A 11 -5.15 7.29 1.21
N ASP A 12 -6.14 7.31 0.32
CA ASP A 12 -6.32 6.29 -0.72
C ASP A 12 -5.66 6.76 -2.03
N SER A 13 -4.50 6.19 -2.33
CA SER A 13 -3.75 6.51 -3.54
C SER A 13 -2.68 5.47 -3.81
N TYR A 14 -2.44 5.18 -5.09
CA TYR A 14 -1.30 4.38 -5.56
C TYR A 14 -0.19 5.22 -6.21
N GLN A 15 -0.30 6.56 -6.16
CA GLN A 15 0.67 7.47 -6.78
C GLN A 15 1.75 7.86 -5.76
N PRO A 16 3.04 7.50 -5.97
CA PRO A 16 4.09 7.79 -4.99
C PRO A 16 4.21 9.28 -4.63
N ALA A 17 4.00 10.19 -5.59
CA ALA A 17 4.04 11.63 -5.32
C ALA A 17 2.93 12.09 -4.36
N THR A 18 1.71 11.58 -4.53
CA THR A 18 0.57 11.89 -3.64
C THR A 18 0.76 11.28 -2.26
N GLN A 19 1.24 10.03 -2.21
CA GLN A 19 1.60 9.35 -0.96
C GLN A 19 2.70 10.13 -0.22
N ALA A 20 3.78 10.51 -0.90
CA ALA A 20 4.88 11.30 -0.34
C ALA A 20 4.39 12.63 0.24
N TYR A 21 3.50 13.32 -0.49
CA TYR A 21 2.88 14.54 0.02
C TYR A 21 2.08 14.27 1.30
N ALA A 22 1.20 13.26 1.33
CA ALA A 22 0.42 12.96 2.53
C ALA A 22 1.29 12.54 3.72
N LEU A 23 2.38 11.81 3.48
CA LEU A 23 3.38 11.51 4.52
C LEU A 23 3.99 12.79 5.09
N SER A 24 4.35 13.78 4.25
CA SER A 24 4.85 15.07 4.71
C SER A 24 3.84 15.86 5.56
N ARG A 25 2.55 15.55 5.42
CA ARG A 25 1.45 16.12 6.21
C ARG A 25 1.11 15.28 7.44
N GLY A 26 1.80 14.16 7.68
CA GLY A 26 1.58 13.26 8.81
C GLY A 26 0.23 12.54 8.74
N VAL A 27 -0.11 11.97 7.59
CA VAL A 27 -1.26 11.06 7.44
C VAL A 27 -1.08 9.82 8.32
N ALA A 28 -2.18 9.25 8.84
CA ALA A 28 -2.11 8.09 9.73
C ALA A 28 -2.00 6.78 8.96
N TYR A 29 -2.61 6.70 7.78
CA TYR A 29 -2.59 5.51 6.92
C TYR A 29 -2.33 5.89 5.47
N LEU A 30 -1.60 5.02 4.77
CA LEU A 30 -1.61 4.96 3.31
C LEU A 30 -2.35 3.70 2.89
N ASN A 31 -3.35 3.85 2.03
CA ASN A 31 -4.09 2.76 1.41
C ASN A 31 -3.73 2.71 -0.08
N ASP A 32 -2.99 1.67 -0.47
CA ASP A 32 -2.51 1.50 -1.85
C ASP A 32 -3.09 0.22 -2.43
N ILE A 33 -3.97 0.39 -3.43
CA ILE A 33 -4.63 -0.71 -4.13
C ILE A 33 -3.65 -1.61 -4.91
N ARG A 34 -2.44 -1.13 -5.22
CA ARG A 34 -1.36 -1.89 -5.86
C ARG A 34 -0.40 -2.51 -4.84
N GLY A 35 -0.66 -2.29 -3.56
CA GLY A 35 0.11 -2.80 -2.44
C GLY A 35 1.52 -2.24 -2.29
N PHE A 36 1.84 -1.05 -2.82
CA PHE A 36 3.17 -0.43 -2.82
C PHE A 36 4.22 -1.18 -3.67
N PRO A 37 4.10 -1.26 -5.01
CA PRO A 37 5.03 -2.04 -5.84
C PRO A 37 6.37 -1.35 -6.09
N ASP A 38 6.46 -0.05 -5.86
CA ASP A 38 7.64 0.76 -6.15
C ASP A 38 8.66 0.70 -5.01
N ALA A 39 9.68 -0.14 -5.18
CA ALA A 39 10.76 -0.30 -4.20
C ALA A 39 11.55 0.99 -3.94
N ALA A 40 11.59 1.94 -4.89
CA ALA A 40 12.26 3.23 -4.68
C ALA A 40 11.57 4.07 -3.60
N PHE A 41 10.29 3.80 -3.32
CA PHE A 41 9.52 4.50 -2.29
C PHE A 41 9.71 3.92 -0.88
N TYR A 42 10.21 2.68 -0.75
CA TYR A 42 10.32 1.99 0.54
C TYR A 42 11.18 2.72 1.58
N PRO A 43 12.32 3.36 1.24
CA PRO A 43 13.09 4.13 2.22
C PRO A 43 12.29 5.27 2.86
N GLN A 44 11.31 5.84 2.15
CA GLN A 44 10.43 6.87 2.69
C GLN A 44 9.33 6.26 3.56
N LEU A 45 8.77 5.12 3.15
CA LEU A 45 7.81 4.36 3.97
C LEU A 45 8.43 3.91 5.31
N ALA A 46 9.66 3.38 5.29
CA ALA A 46 10.36 2.91 6.48
C ALA A 46 10.67 4.03 7.50
N LYS A 47 10.79 5.28 7.03
CA LYS A 47 10.97 6.47 7.90
C LYS A 47 9.65 7.02 8.44
N SER A 48 8.53 6.60 7.88
CA SER A 48 7.20 7.10 8.26
C SER A 48 6.65 6.37 9.49
N SER A 49 5.77 7.05 10.22
CA SER A 49 4.91 6.44 11.25
C SER A 49 3.54 6.01 10.72
N ALA A 50 3.24 6.29 9.45
CA ALA A 50 2.00 5.89 8.81
C ALA A 50 1.90 4.37 8.68
N LYS A 51 0.72 3.83 8.97
CA LYS A 51 0.42 2.42 8.75
C LYS A 51 0.07 2.19 7.28
N LEU A 52 0.41 1.00 6.77
CA LEU A 52 0.19 0.65 5.38
C LEU A 52 -0.97 -0.34 5.27
N VAL A 53 -1.93 -0.04 4.39
CA VAL A 53 -2.93 -1.00 3.94
C VAL A 53 -2.46 -1.54 2.60
N VAL A 54 -2.04 -2.81 2.60
CA VAL A 54 -1.57 -3.53 1.42
C VAL A 54 -2.75 -4.30 0.85
N MET A 55 -3.07 -4.04 -0.43
CA MET A 55 -4.16 -4.72 -1.11
C MET A 55 -3.62 -5.56 -2.27
N HIS A 56 -4.15 -6.78 -2.41
CA HIS A 56 -4.02 -7.57 -3.63
C HIS A 56 -5.11 -7.15 -4.62
N SER A 57 -4.71 -6.82 -5.84
CA SER A 57 -5.63 -6.59 -6.95
C SER A 57 -5.21 -7.44 -8.14
N VAL A 58 -6.19 -8.01 -8.85
CA VAL A 58 -5.93 -8.71 -10.12
C VAL A 58 -5.48 -7.72 -11.19
N GLN A 59 -5.94 -6.47 -11.10
CA GLN A 59 -5.56 -5.37 -11.97
C GLN A 59 -4.37 -4.59 -11.40
N ASP A 60 -3.61 -3.93 -12.26
CA ASP A 60 -2.55 -3.00 -11.85
C ASP A 60 -3.09 -1.55 -11.77
N GLY A 61 -4.12 -1.31 -10.94
CA GLY A 61 -4.75 0.00 -10.76
C GLY A 61 -6.27 -0.04 -10.85
N GLN A 62 -6.83 0.59 -11.89
CA GLN A 62 -8.29 0.72 -12.03
C GLN A 62 -8.96 -0.65 -12.21
N ALA A 63 -10.07 -0.85 -11.50
CA ALA A 63 -10.85 -2.08 -11.60
C ALA A 63 -11.51 -2.23 -12.98
N ASP A 64 -11.49 -3.45 -13.51
CA ASP A 64 -12.16 -3.84 -14.74
C ASP A 64 -12.94 -5.15 -14.53
N ARG A 65 -13.59 -5.67 -15.59
CA ARG A 65 -14.37 -6.92 -15.55
C ARG A 65 -13.63 -8.11 -16.19
N ARG A 66 -12.30 -8.10 -16.17
CA ARG A 66 -11.53 -9.21 -16.75
C ARG A 66 -11.71 -10.48 -15.92
N GLU A 67 -11.48 -11.62 -16.56
CA GLU A 67 -11.40 -12.89 -15.86
C GLU A 67 -10.20 -12.91 -14.91
N ALA A 68 -10.40 -13.55 -13.75
CA ALA A 68 -9.31 -13.81 -12.83
C ALA A 68 -8.25 -14.71 -13.50
N PRO A 69 -6.97 -14.63 -13.08
CA PRO A 69 -5.94 -15.49 -13.64
C PRO A 69 -6.26 -16.96 -13.37
N ALA A 70 -5.90 -17.85 -14.30
CA ALA A 70 -6.11 -19.28 -14.15
C ALA A 70 -5.37 -19.83 -12.92
N GLY A 71 -5.98 -20.79 -12.21
CA GLY A 71 -5.47 -21.35 -10.96
C GLY A 71 -6.39 -21.04 -9.77
N ASP A 72 -5.95 -21.40 -8.57
CA ASP A 72 -6.67 -21.06 -7.34
C ASP A 72 -6.39 -19.59 -6.97
N ILE A 73 -7.46 -18.82 -6.78
CA ILE A 73 -7.36 -17.43 -6.36
C ILE A 73 -6.69 -17.28 -4.99
N MET A 74 -6.86 -18.26 -4.10
CA MET A 74 -6.25 -18.25 -2.78
C MET A 74 -4.72 -18.39 -2.86
N ASP A 75 -4.22 -19.21 -3.79
CA ASP A 75 -2.77 -19.35 -4.03
C ASP A 75 -2.17 -18.04 -4.55
N HIS A 76 -2.87 -17.36 -5.46
CA HIS A 76 -2.42 -16.05 -5.96
C HIS A 76 -2.38 -14.99 -4.86
N ILE A 77 -3.42 -14.93 -4.02
CA ILE A 77 -3.48 -13.98 -2.89
C ILE A 77 -2.36 -14.27 -1.89
N ALA A 78 -2.14 -15.53 -1.52
CA ALA A 78 -1.09 -15.92 -0.58
C ALA A 78 0.30 -15.56 -1.12
N ALA A 79 0.59 -15.95 -2.38
CA ALA A 79 1.87 -15.64 -3.02
C ALA A 79 2.15 -14.13 -3.11
N PHE A 80 1.12 -13.33 -3.41
CA PHE A 80 1.24 -11.87 -3.41
C PHE A 80 1.61 -11.32 -2.03
N PHE A 81 0.89 -11.73 -0.98
CA PHE A 81 1.13 -11.20 0.36
C PHE A 81 2.48 -11.66 0.91
N ASP A 82 2.89 -12.90 0.65
CA ASP A 82 4.21 -13.40 1.04
C ASP A 82 5.32 -12.57 0.41
N ALA A 83 5.27 -12.35 -0.91
CA ALA A 83 6.24 -11.55 -1.63
C ALA A 83 6.24 -10.09 -1.17
N ARG A 84 5.06 -9.48 -0.98
CA ARG A 84 4.95 -8.07 -0.62
C ARG A 84 5.36 -7.79 0.82
N ILE A 85 4.96 -8.65 1.76
CA ILE A 85 5.38 -8.53 3.16
C ILE A 85 6.89 -8.72 3.26
N ALA A 86 7.48 -9.71 2.57
CA ALA A 86 8.92 -9.90 2.56
C ALA A 86 9.67 -8.66 2.03
N ALA A 87 9.20 -8.06 0.93
CA ALA A 87 9.82 -6.87 0.35
C ALA A 87 9.73 -5.64 1.28
N LEU A 88 8.56 -5.38 1.86
CA LEU A 88 8.35 -4.24 2.76
C LEU A 88 9.14 -4.40 4.07
N THR A 89 9.08 -5.59 4.68
CA THR A 89 9.82 -5.86 5.92
C THR A 89 11.33 -5.89 5.71
N GLY A 90 11.80 -6.43 4.59
CA GLY A 90 13.21 -6.38 4.19
C GLY A 90 13.73 -4.95 3.98
N ALA A 91 12.85 -4.01 3.64
CA ALA A 91 13.18 -2.59 3.55
C ALA A 91 13.07 -1.82 4.88
N GLY A 92 12.76 -2.50 5.99
CA GLY A 92 12.73 -1.92 7.33
C GLY A 92 11.35 -1.46 7.81
N ILE A 93 10.28 -1.74 7.06
CA ILE A 93 8.91 -1.45 7.49
C ILE A 93 8.46 -2.52 8.50
N LYS A 94 8.01 -2.10 9.68
CA LYS A 94 7.59 -3.04 10.74
C LYS A 94 6.21 -3.62 10.44
N ARG A 95 6.03 -4.90 10.80
CA ARG A 95 4.73 -5.58 10.77
C ARG A 95 3.88 -5.20 11.99
#